data_AF-A0A3D1KFT8-F1
#
_entry.id   AF-A0A3D1KFT8-F1
#
_cell.length_a   1.000
_cell.length_b   1.000
_cell.length_c   1.000
_cell.angle_alpha   90.00
_cell.angle_beta   90.00
_cell.angle_gamma   90.00
#
_symmetry.space_group_name_H-M   'P 1'
#
loop_
_entity.id
_entity.type
_entity.pdbx_description
1 polymer ?
#
loop_
_entity_poly.entity_id
_entity_poly.type
_entity_poly.pdbx_seq_one_letter_code
_entity_poly.pdbx_strand_id
1 'polypeptide(L)'
;MRLVQIMEPKKYSACSFERIYFSRGSDKDIYQERKALGRQLLHPILKAIDGDLKHTVFSFIPNTAEAAFYGMLEGFNEYLNEQKLKRIRRLGVHAEEKELLEILSERIRSEKVAWKDIKMRTFITEGNSRNDLAAHVYDVTYGCLTPYVDNLVIIDDSIVRGTTLRESILRILDRLHPKKIVVVSSSPQIRYPDYYGIDMSHVEEFIAFRAAIELLKDNGLESIIDKTYLKCKEQQERPKEEAVNHVKEIYRPFTAEQISEKMAVMLHAQEVKADIAIVYQTLEGLHHACPDHPGDWYFSGNYPTPGGTKRVNNAFIDYYENEYIKTK
;
A
#
# COMPACT_ATOMS: atom_id res chain seq x y z
N MET A 1 16.77 44.15 14.75
CA MET A 1 17.31 42.79 14.57
C MET A 1 17.88 42.69 13.16
N ARG A 2 19.15 42.35 12.97
CA ARG A 2 19.73 42.12 11.63
C ARG A 2 19.60 40.62 11.33
N LEU A 3 18.82 40.26 10.31
CA LEU A 3 18.72 38.88 9.86
C LEU A 3 20.00 38.53 9.11
N VAL A 4 20.62 37.39 9.44
CA VAL A 4 21.80 36.84 8.77
C VAL A 4 21.40 35.52 8.14
N GLN A 5 21.76 35.34 6.86
CA GLN A 5 21.50 34.08 6.14
C GLN A 5 22.43 32.98 6.69
N ILE A 6 21.85 31.87 7.15
CA ILE A 6 22.62 30.71 7.67
C ILE A 6 22.82 29.64 6.58
N MET A 7 21.80 29.36 5.76
CA MET A 7 21.88 28.41 4.65
C MET A 7 21.07 28.91 3.47
N GLU A 8 21.58 28.71 2.25
CA GLU A 8 20.80 28.96 1.04
C GLU A 8 19.53 28.08 0.99
N PRO A 9 18.40 28.62 0.49
CA PRO A 9 17.20 27.85 0.25
C PRO A 9 17.48 26.64 -0.66
N LYS A 10 17.12 25.44 -0.20
CA LYS A 10 17.20 24.21 -0.99
C LYS A 10 15.86 23.88 -1.64
N LYS A 11 15.87 22.92 -2.56
CA LYS A 11 14.64 22.37 -3.14
C LYS A 11 13.71 21.87 -2.04
N TYR A 12 12.46 22.30 -2.09
CA TYR A 12 11.43 21.88 -1.16
C TYR A 12 11.02 20.42 -1.43
N SER A 13 11.02 19.59 -0.39
CA SER A 13 10.72 18.15 -0.46
C SER A 13 10.13 17.67 0.86
N ALA A 14 9.03 18.29 1.29
CA ALA A 14 8.34 17.90 2.52
C ALA A 14 7.79 16.47 2.42
N CYS A 15 7.85 15.73 3.53
CA CYS A 15 7.52 14.31 3.58
C CYS A 15 6.03 14.05 3.25
N SER A 16 5.74 13.29 2.19
CA SER A 16 4.37 12.86 1.87
C SER A 16 3.81 11.84 2.86
N PHE A 17 4.65 11.03 3.51
CA PHE A 17 4.25 10.01 4.48
C PHE A 17 3.66 10.58 5.78
N GLU A 18 3.98 11.83 6.11
CA GLU A 18 3.30 12.58 7.15
C GLU A 18 1.80 12.69 6.85
N ARG A 19 1.47 12.97 5.59
CA ARG A 19 0.10 13.15 5.12
C ARG A 19 -0.64 11.83 5.01
N ILE A 20 0.06 10.79 4.54
CA ILE A 20 -0.47 9.43 4.44
C ILE A 20 -0.79 8.87 5.83
N TYR A 21 0.14 8.94 6.79
CA TYR A 21 0.05 8.14 8.02
C TYR A 21 0.39 8.88 9.32
N PHE A 22 1.54 9.56 9.41
CA PHE A 22 2.08 10.00 10.72
C PHE A 22 1.36 11.19 11.34
N SER A 23 0.89 12.13 10.53
CA SER A 23 0.19 13.31 11.03
C SER A 23 -1.26 12.99 11.41
N ARG A 24 -1.88 13.87 12.21
CA ARG A 24 -3.23 13.65 12.74
C ARG A 24 -4.27 13.75 11.63
N GLY A 25 -5.00 12.66 11.40
CA GLY A 25 -6.06 12.59 10.40
C GLY A 25 -7.25 13.51 10.67
N SER A 26 -7.35 14.11 11.86
CA SER A 26 -8.40 15.09 12.21
C SER A 26 -8.13 16.49 11.68
N ASP A 27 -6.89 16.79 11.28
CA ASP A 27 -6.55 18.09 10.71
C ASP A 27 -7.18 18.21 9.31
N LYS A 28 -7.83 19.35 9.03
CA LYS A 28 -8.74 19.52 7.89
C LYS A 28 -8.08 19.17 6.55
N ASP A 29 -6.87 19.67 6.34
CA ASP A 29 -6.07 19.46 5.14
C ASP A 29 -5.70 17.98 4.99
N ILE A 30 -5.16 17.34 6.04
CA ILE A 30 -4.80 15.92 6.05
C ILE A 30 -6.02 15.04 5.75
N TYR A 31 -7.17 15.35 6.35
CA TYR A 31 -8.39 14.60 6.12
C TYR A 31 -8.81 14.63 4.65
N GLN A 32 -8.77 15.80 3.99
CA GLN A 32 -9.13 15.93 2.58
C GLN A 32 -8.13 15.21 1.67
N GLU A 33 -6.83 15.30 1.97
CA GLU A 33 -5.79 14.61 1.21
C GLU A 33 -5.93 13.09 1.31
N ARG A 34 -6.18 12.55 2.52
CA ARG A 34 -6.43 11.10 2.69
C ARG A 34 -7.67 10.64 1.94
N LYS A 35 -8.75 11.43 1.96
CA LYS A 35 -9.92 11.16 1.12
C LYS A 35 -9.56 11.14 -0.37
N ALA A 36 -8.77 12.12 -0.83
CA ALA A 36 -8.32 12.17 -2.22
C ALA A 36 -7.46 10.93 -2.59
N LEU A 37 -6.60 10.44 -1.68
CA LEU A 37 -5.83 9.21 -1.88
C LEU A 37 -6.75 8.00 -2.11
N GLY A 38 -7.78 7.82 -1.29
CA GLY A 38 -8.71 6.70 -1.44
C GLY A 38 -9.60 6.81 -2.67
N ARG A 39 -10.08 8.01 -2.98
CA ARG A 39 -10.97 8.28 -4.13
C ARG A 39 -10.34 7.89 -5.48
N GLN A 40 -9.04 8.11 -5.63
CA GLN A 40 -8.30 7.83 -6.86
C GLN A 40 -8.11 6.33 -7.14
N LEU A 41 -8.41 5.45 -6.18
CA LEU A 41 -8.24 4.00 -6.31
C LEU A 41 -9.42 3.31 -7.01
N LEU A 42 -10.44 4.06 -7.44
CA LEU A 42 -11.65 3.53 -8.09
C LEU A 42 -11.34 2.54 -9.23
N HIS A 43 -10.59 2.98 -10.25
CA HIS A 43 -10.32 2.17 -11.44
C HIS A 43 -9.46 0.92 -11.17
N PRO A 44 -8.33 1.00 -10.44
CA PRO A 44 -7.55 -0.21 -10.17
C PRO A 44 -8.32 -1.20 -9.28
N ILE A 45 -9.17 -0.74 -8.36
CA ILE A 45 -10.04 -1.64 -7.59
C ILE A 45 -11.11 -2.27 -8.48
N LEU A 46 -11.80 -1.49 -9.34
CA LEU A 46 -12.77 -2.03 -10.30
C LEU A 46 -12.15 -3.12 -11.18
N LYS A 47 -10.91 -2.92 -11.63
CA LYS A 47 -10.15 -3.95 -12.37
C LYS A 47 -9.91 -5.19 -11.50
N ALA A 48 -9.52 -5.02 -10.24
CA ALA A 48 -9.20 -6.14 -9.34
C ALA A 48 -10.42 -7.02 -8.98
N ILE A 49 -11.63 -6.45 -9.00
CA ILE A 49 -12.90 -7.16 -8.74
C ILE A 49 -13.69 -7.49 -10.02
N ASP A 50 -13.08 -7.34 -11.19
CA ASP A 50 -13.72 -7.57 -12.50
C ASP A 50 -15.02 -6.78 -12.70
N GLY A 51 -15.12 -5.60 -12.07
CA GLY A 51 -16.31 -4.74 -12.08
C GLY A 51 -17.49 -5.23 -11.24
N ASP A 52 -17.35 -6.31 -10.47
CA ASP A 52 -18.44 -6.91 -9.70
C ASP A 52 -18.76 -6.13 -8.41
N LEU A 53 -19.47 -5.01 -8.53
CA LEU A 53 -19.94 -4.23 -7.37
C LEU A 53 -21.04 -4.92 -6.58
N LYS A 54 -21.78 -5.85 -7.19
CA LYS A 54 -22.93 -6.50 -6.57
C LYS A 54 -22.48 -7.49 -5.50
N HIS A 55 -21.43 -8.25 -5.81
CA HIS A 55 -20.82 -9.22 -4.90
C HIS A 55 -19.47 -8.71 -4.36
N THR A 56 -19.43 -7.45 -3.92
CA THR A 56 -18.25 -6.88 -3.26
C THR A 56 -18.65 -6.12 -2.01
N VAL A 57 -17.94 -6.39 -0.91
CA VAL A 57 -18.04 -5.65 0.35
C VAL A 57 -16.78 -4.82 0.51
N PHE A 58 -16.94 -3.52 0.72
CA PHE A 58 -15.85 -2.59 0.97
C PHE A 58 -15.64 -2.37 2.47
N SER A 59 -14.39 -2.40 2.91
CA SER A 59 -14.00 -2.16 4.29
C SER A 59 -12.61 -1.51 4.40
N PHE A 60 -12.13 -1.34 5.63
CA PHE A 60 -10.82 -0.76 5.93
C PHE A 60 -10.17 -1.45 7.14
N ILE A 61 -8.85 -1.36 7.24
CA ILE A 61 -8.09 -1.76 8.43
C ILE A 61 -8.03 -0.57 9.39
N PRO A 62 -8.57 -0.70 10.62
CA PRO A 62 -8.55 0.42 11.56
C PRO A 62 -7.13 0.78 12.05
N ASN A 63 -6.83 2.04 12.34
CA ASN A 63 -7.76 3.19 12.39
C ASN A 63 -7.48 4.24 11.30
N THR A 64 -6.21 4.40 10.91
CA THR A 64 -5.75 5.56 10.15
C THR A 64 -6.29 5.59 8.70
N ALA A 65 -6.55 4.41 8.12
CA ALA A 65 -7.11 4.24 6.78
C ALA A 65 -8.58 4.69 6.64
N GLU A 66 -9.27 5.02 7.72
CA GLU A 66 -10.69 5.40 7.70
C GLU A 66 -10.98 6.62 6.80
N ALA A 67 -10.13 7.64 6.81
CA ALA A 67 -10.33 8.82 5.95
C ALA A 67 -10.18 8.46 4.47
N ALA A 68 -9.19 7.63 4.12
CA ALA A 68 -9.03 7.12 2.77
C ALA A 68 -10.21 6.23 2.35
N PHE A 69 -10.71 5.41 3.27
CA PHE A 69 -11.90 4.60 3.04
C PHE A 69 -13.13 5.42 2.67
N TYR A 70 -13.42 6.51 3.39
CA TYR A 70 -14.54 7.39 3.03
C TYR A 70 -14.36 8.01 1.65
N GLY A 71 -13.15 8.44 1.30
CA GLY A 71 -12.85 8.96 -0.05
C GLY A 71 -13.04 7.89 -1.14
N MET A 72 -12.62 6.65 -0.87
CA MET A 72 -12.85 5.51 -1.76
C MET A 72 -14.35 5.28 -1.97
N LEU A 73 -15.15 5.24 -0.89
CA LEU A 73 -16.61 5.08 -0.98
C LEU A 73 -17.27 6.20 -1.77
N GLU A 74 -16.83 7.45 -1.62
CA GLU A 74 -17.32 8.57 -2.42
C GLU A 74 -17.09 8.34 -3.92
N GLY A 75 -15.87 7.92 -4.30
CA GLY A 75 -15.55 7.60 -5.69
C GLY A 75 -16.43 6.47 -6.25
N PHE A 76 -16.67 5.41 -5.47
CA PHE A 76 -17.54 4.32 -5.88
C PHE A 76 -19.02 4.72 -5.96
N ASN A 77 -19.50 5.56 -5.04
CA ASN A 77 -20.89 6.05 -5.07
C ASN A 77 -21.15 6.93 -6.30
N GLU A 78 -20.21 7.79 -6.66
CA GLU A 78 -20.32 8.61 -7.88
C GLU A 78 -20.29 7.74 -9.13
N TYR A 79 -19.36 6.78 -9.20
CA TYR A 79 -19.34 5.81 -10.29
C TYR A 79 -20.67 5.05 -10.41
N LEU A 80 -21.22 4.57 -9.30
CA LEU A 80 -22.50 3.88 -9.28
C LEU A 80 -23.63 4.80 -9.75
N ASN A 81 -23.66 6.06 -9.32
CA ASN A 81 -24.65 7.04 -9.76
C ASN A 81 -24.58 7.29 -11.26
N GLU A 82 -23.39 7.34 -11.86
CA GLU A 82 -23.24 7.43 -13.31
C GLU A 82 -23.79 6.19 -14.03
N GLN A 83 -23.55 4.99 -13.50
CA GLN A 83 -24.10 3.76 -14.07
C GLN A 83 -25.63 3.71 -13.97
N LYS A 84 -26.19 4.10 -12.82
CA LYS A 84 -27.64 4.25 -12.62
C LYS A 84 -28.24 5.22 -13.62
N LEU A 85 -27.63 6.40 -13.78
CA LEU A 85 -28.09 7.41 -14.73
C LEU A 85 -28.11 6.88 -16.17
N LYS A 86 -27.06 6.15 -16.59
CA LYS A 86 -27.00 5.49 -17.90
C LYS A 86 -28.13 4.47 -18.08
N ARG A 87 -28.43 3.67 -17.06
CA ARG A 87 -29.52 2.67 -17.09
C ARG A 87 -30.90 3.32 -17.16
N ILE A 88 -31.15 4.33 -16.33
CA ILE A 88 -32.41 5.09 -16.34
C ILE A 88 -32.65 5.72 -17.72
N ARG A 89 -31.61 6.32 -18.31
CA ARG A 89 -31.71 6.90 -19.67
C ARG A 89 -32.04 5.86 -20.75
N ARG A 90 -31.60 4.60 -20.60
CA ARG A 90 -31.90 3.53 -21.56
C ARG A 90 -33.35 3.04 -21.46
N LEU A 91 -33.94 3.05 -20.27
CA LEU A 91 -35.36 2.69 -20.08
C LEU A 91 -36.30 3.71 -20.75
N GLY A 92 -35.85 4.98 -20.87
CA GLY A 92 -36.60 6.03 -21.55
C GLY A 92 -37.91 6.36 -20.84
N VAL A 93 -38.88 6.88 -21.59
CA VAL A 93 -40.17 7.36 -21.06
C VAL A 93 -41.14 6.25 -20.65
N HIS A 94 -40.81 4.99 -20.92
CA HIS A 94 -41.64 3.82 -20.63
C HIS A 94 -41.17 3.03 -19.41
N ALA A 95 -40.20 3.56 -18.65
CA ALA A 95 -39.68 2.89 -17.45
C ALA A 95 -40.81 2.63 -16.44
N GLU A 96 -40.98 1.38 -16.01
CA GLU A 96 -41.92 1.05 -14.95
C GLU A 96 -41.37 1.52 -13.59
N GLU A 97 -42.25 1.91 -12.68
CA GLU A 97 -41.87 2.35 -11.32
C GLU A 97 -41.01 1.29 -10.61
N LYS A 98 -41.34 0.01 -10.80
CA LYS A 98 -40.60 -1.11 -10.23
C LYS A 98 -39.13 -1.16 -10.70
N GLU A 99 -38.89 -0.93 -12.00
CA GLU A 99 -37.54 -0.93 -12.58
C GLU A 99 -36.71 0.26 -12.08
N LEU A 100 -37.35 1.43 -11.94
CA LEU A 100 -36.72 2.61 -11.40
C LEU A 100 -36.34 2.42 -9.92
N LEU A 101 -37.24 1.86 -9.11
CA LEU A 101 -36.98 1.55 -7.71
C LEU A 101 -35.85 0.53 -7.56
N GLU A 102 -35.79 -0.49 -8.42
CA GLU A 102 -34.68 -1.46 -8.44
C GLU A 102 -33.34 -0.73 -8.64
N ILE A 103 -33.21 0.10 -9.69
CA ILE A 103 -31.99 0.86 -9.97
C ILE A 103 -31.63 1.80 -8.82
N LEU A 104 -32.61 2.53 -8.29
CA LEU A 104 -32.38 3.51 -7.22
C LEU A 104 -31.93 2.83 -5.92
N SER A 105 -32.43 1.63 -5.63
CA SER A 105 -32.12 0.86 -4.42
C SER A 105 -30.69 0.30 -4.37
N GLU A 106 -29.98 0.25 -5.50
CA GLU A 106 -28.61 -0.24 -5.55
C GLU A 106 -27.69 0.66 -4.72
N ARG A 107 -26.75 0.07 -3.99
CA ARG A 107 -25.85 0.81 -3.09
C ARG A 107 -24.52 0.09 -3.01
N ILE A 108 -23.46 0.86 -2.80
CA ILE A 108 -22.15 0.30 -2.49
C ILE A 108 -22.26 -0.35 -1.11
N ARG A 109 -22.00 -1.67 -1.04
CA ARG A 109 -22.01 -2.41 0.22
C ARG A 109 -20.72 -2.13 0.96
N SER A 110 -20.82 -1.45 2.10
CA SER A 110 -19.70 -1.14 2.96
C SER A 110 -19.98 -1.63 4.37
N GLU A 111 -19.01 -2.31 4.98
CA GLU A 111 -19.14 -2.88 6.32
C GLU A 111 -17.88 -2.59 7.13
N LYS A 112 -18.02 -2.55 8.46
CA LYS A 112 -16.86 -2.56 9.36
C LYS A 112 -16.42 -4.00 9.60
N VAL A 113 -15.63 -4.53 8.67
CA VAL A 113 -15.25 -5.94 8.65
C VAL A 113 -14.15 -6.21 9.65
N ALA A 114 -13.05 -5.46 9.61
CA ALA A 114 -11.92 -5.64 10.52
C ALA A 114 -12.07 -4.80 11.80
N TRP A 115 -11.83 -5.43 12.94
CA TRP A 115 -11.76 -4.80 14.25
C TRP A 115 -10.35 -4.92 14.79
N LYS A 116 -9.91 -3.89 15.51
CA LYS A 116 -8.62 -3.85 16.20
C LYS A 116 -8.86 -3.59 17.67
N ASP A 117 -8.59 -4.56 18.54
CA ASP A 117 -8.69 -4.38 19.98
C ASP A 117 -7.41 -3.71 20.53
N ILE A 118 -7.50 -2.40 20.74
CA ILE A 118 -6.40 -1.53 21.17
C ILE A 118 -6.06 -1.75 22.67
N LYS A 119 -6.85 -2.52 23.42
CA LYS A 119 -6.65 -2.69 24.88
C LYS A 119 -5.68 -3.82 25.24
N MET A 120 -5.36 -4.70 24.31
CA MET A 120 -4.38 -5.79 24.53
C MET A 120 -2.96 -5.23 24.45
N ARG A 121 -2.35 -4.92 25.60
CA ARG A 121 -0.89 -4.71 25.68
C ARG A 121 -0.21 -6.07 25.66
N THR A 122 0.78 -6.25 24.80
CA THR A 122 1.64 -7.45 24.81
C THR A 122 2.33 -7.59 26.17
N PHE A 123 1.94 -8.61 26.93
CA PHE A 123 2.66 -9.02 28.13
C PHE A 123 4.00 -9.66 27.73
N ILE A 124 5.03 -9.47 28.56
CA ILE A 124 6.38 -10.03 28.32
C ILE A 124 6.26 -11.55 28.21
N THR A 125 6.55 -12.09 27.04
CA THR A 125 6.48 -13.51 26.71
C THR A 125 7.66 -13.90 25.82
N GLU A 126 8.18 -15.11 26.00
CA GLU A 126 9.37 -15.65 25.32
C GLU A 126 9.01 -16.29 23.97
N GLY A 127 9.81 -16.00 22.92
CA GLY A 127 9.80 -16.74 21.65
C GLY A 127 8.49 -16.71 20.86
N ASN A 128 8.16 -17.85 20.23
CA ASN A 128 7.04 -18.06 19.27
C ASN A 128 5.64 -17.65 19.77
N SER A 129 5.48 -17.35 21.06
CA SER A 129 4.21 -16.93 21.66
C SER A 129 3.82 -15.46 21.36
N ARG A 130 4.73 -14.64 20.81
CA ARG A 130 4.42 -13.26 20.36
C ARG A 130 3.54 -13.21 19.11
N ASN A 131 3.69 -14.15 18.18
CA ASN A 131 2.90 -14.17 16.95
C ASN A 131 1.43 -14.51 17.23
N ASP A 132 1.16 -15.37 18.22
CA ASP A 132 -0.20 -15.67 18.70
C ASP A 132 -0.85 -14.45 19.37
N LEU A 133 -0.10 -13.66 20.14
CA LEU A 133 -0.60 -12.43 20.77
C LEU A 133 -1.03 -11.36 19.74
N ALA A 134 -0.30 -11.21 18.63
CA ALA A 134 -0.66 -10.28 17.56
C ALA A 134 -1.92 -10.71 16.80
N ALA A 135 -2.13 -12.03 16.63
CA ALA A 135 -3.34 -12.57 16.02
C ALA A 135 -4.61 -12.27 16.86
N HIS A 136 -4.48 -12.10 18.17
CA HIS A 136 -5.59 -11.71 19.06
C HIS A 136 -5.91 -10.20 19.07
N VAL A 137 -5.14 -9.37 18.37
CA VAL A 137 -5.43 -7.93 18.25
C VAL A 137 -6.52 -7.66 17.23
N TYR A 138 -6.73 -8.56 16.26
CA TYR A 138 -7.72 -8.39 15.21
C TYR A 138 -8.87 -9.39 15.31
N ASP A 139 -10.08 -8.91 15.03
CA ASP A 139 -11.29 -9.74 14.89
C ASP A 139 -12.11 -9.27 13.68
N VAL A 140 -13.15 -10.03 13.33
CA VAL A 140 -14.01 -9.74 12.19
C VAL A 140 -15.49 -9.71 12.54
N THR A 141 -16.26 -8.91 11.81
CA THR A 141 -17.73 -8.98 11.87
C THR A 141 -18.23 -10.19 11.09
N TYR A 142 -18.71 -11.21 11.78
CA TYR A 142 -19.31 -12.40 11.15
C TYR A 142 -20.62 -12.06 10.44
N GLY A 143 -20.88 -12.69 9.30
CA GLY A 143 -22.11 -12.51 8.52
C GLY A 143 -22.16 -11.24 7.65
N CYS A 144 -21.09 -10.44 7.60
CA CYS A 144 -21.03 -9.26 6.74
C CYS A 144 -20.80 -9.59 5.25
N LEU A 145 -20.34 -10.80 4.95
CA LEU A 145 -20.12 -11.33 3.60
C LEU A 145 -20.99 -12.56 3.34
N THR A 146 -21.33 -12.76 2.07
CA THR A 146 -21.84 -14.02 1.54
C THR A 146 -20.64 -14.93 1.24
N PRO A 147 -20.47 -16.04 1.99
CA PRO A 147 -19.35 -16.96 1.81
C PRO A 147 -19.21 -17.45 0.37
N TYR A 148 -17.98 -17.48 -0.14
CA TYR A 148 -17.55 -17.95 -1.45
C TYR A 148 -18.12 -17.18 -2.66
N VAL A 149 -18.89 -16.13 -2.40
CA VAL A 149 -19.53 -15.29 -3.43
C VAL A 149 -18.95 -13.89 -3.41
N ASP A 150 -18.94 -13.25 -2.24
CA ASP A 150 -18.53 -11.85 -2.12
C ASP A 150 -17.00 -11.71 -2.16
N ASN A 151 -16.51 -10.74 -2.92
CA ASN A 151 -15.16 -10.21 -2.78
C ASN A 151 -15.11 -9.29 -1.54
N LEU A 152 -13.97 -9.30 -0.85
CA LEU A 152 -13.66 -8.32 0.19
C LEU A 152 -12.63 -7.33 -0.35
N VAL A 153 -12.99 -6.06 -0.48
CA VAL A 153 -12.04 -4.96 -0.73
C VAL A 153 -11.73 -4.30 0.60
N ILE A 154 -10.47 -4.31 1.02
CA ILE A 154 -10.05 -3.75 2.30
C ILE A 154 -8.88 -2.78 2.13
N ILE A 155 -9.09 -1.52 2.51
CA ILE A 155 -8.07 -0.47 2.41
C ILE A 155 -7.24 -0.34 3.70
N ASP A 156 -5.93 -0.19 3.53
CA ASP A 156 -4.95 0.18 4.56
C ASP A 156 -4.14 1.39 4.07
N ASP A 157 -3.41 2.03 4.97
CA ASP A 157 -2.58 3.17 4.61
C ASP A 157 -1.37 2.74 3.77
N SER A 158 -0.63 1.75 4.26
CA SER A 158 0.61 1.29 3.61
C SER A 158 0.91 -0.17 3.93
N ILE A 159 1.66 -0.82 3.04
CA ILE A 159 2.18 -2.19 3.24
C ILE A 159 3.71 -2.12 3.24
N VAL A 160 4.32 -2.20 4.42
CA VAL A 160 5.78 -2.08 4.60
C VAL A 160 6.46 -3.46 4.55
N ARG A 161 6.33 -4.23 5.64
CA ARG A 161 6.96 -5.56 5.80
C ARG A 161 6.06 -6.69 5.35
N GLY A 162 4.75 -6.46 5.38
CA GLY A 162 3.73 -7.44 5.02
C GLY A 162 3.50 -8.56 6.05
N THR A 163 4.30 -8.64 7.11
CA THR A 163 4.16 -9.68 8.16
C THR A 163 2.81 -9.60 8.87
N THR A 164 2.43 -8.43 9.39
CA THR A 164 1.11 -8.23 10.02
C THR A 164 -0.05 -8.56 9.07
N LEU A 165 0.09 -8.18 7.80
CA LEU A 165 -0.91 -8.48 6.78
C LEU A 165 -1.04 -9.99 6.55
N ARG A 166 0.07 -10.71 6.35
CA ARG A 166 0.12 -12.16 6.13
C ARG A 166 -0.29 -12.98 7.34
N GLU A 167 0.25 -12.65 8.52
CA GLU A 167 0.16 -13.49 9.72
C GLU A 167 -1.11 -13.24 10.53
N SER A 168 -1.69 -12.03 10.47
CA SER A 168 -2.84 -11.67 11.30
C SER A 168 -4.06 -11.31 10.45
N ILE A 169 -3.93 -10.33 9.56
CA ILE A 169 -5.07 -9.72 8.87
C ILE A 169 -5.67 -10.67 7.82
N LEU A 170 -4.88 -11.20 6.89
CA LEU A 170 -5.40 -12.08 5.83
C LEU A 170 -6.03 -13.36 6.40
N ARG A 171 -5.41 -13.93 7.44
CA ARG A 171 -5.95 -15.12 8.12
C ARG A 171 -7.29 -14.87 8.81
N ILE A 172 -7.46 -13.73 9.49
CA ILE A 172 -8.74 -13.42 10.15
C ILE A 172 -9.84 -13.11 9.12
N LEU A 173 -9.51 -12.39 8.05
CA LEU A 173 -10.45 -12.08 6.97
C LEU A 173 -10.92 -13.34 6.23
N ASP A 174 -10.02 -14.30 6.01
CA ASP A 174 -10.34 -15.56 5.31
C ASP A 174 -11.37 -16.43 6.08
N ARG A 175 -11.56 -16.21 7.39
CA ARG A 175 -12.63 -16.88 8.18
C ARG A 175 -14.04 -16.52 7.71
N LEU A 176 -14.18 -15.41 6.99
CA LEU A 176 -15.44 -15.01 6.35
C LEU A 176 -15.67 -15.72 5.02
N HIS A 177 -14.69 -16.51 4.56
CA HIS A 177 -14.69 -17.22 3.29
C HIS A 177 -14.97 -16.31 2.09
N PRO A 178 -14.27 -15.17 1.93
CA PRO A 178 -14.45 -14.34 0.74
C PRO A 178 -14.07 -15.12 -0.52
N LYS A 179 -14.70 -14.81 -1.65
CA LYS A 179 -14.27 -15.31 -2.96
C LYS A 179 -12.83 -14.85 -3.26
N LYS A 180 -12.56 -13.58 -2.99
CA LYS A 180 -11.29 -12.90 -3.23
C LYS A 180 -11.09 -11.79 -2.19
N ILE A 181 -9.87 -11.61 -1.71
CA ILE A 181 -9.47 -10.49 -0.87
C ILE A 181 -8.62 -9.54 -1.71
N VAL A 182 -9.10 -8.31 -1.90
CA VAL A 182 -8.37 -7.22 -2.55
C VAL A 182 -7.89 -6.28 -1.46
N VAL A 183 -6.59 -6.35 -1.14
CA VAL A 183 -5.94 -5.41 -0.22
C VAL A 183 -5.57 -4.16 -0.99
N VAL A 184 -6.03 -3.01 -0.52
CA VAL A 184 -5.79 -1.72 -1.16
C VAL A 184 -4.86 -0.90 -0.26
N SER A 185 -3.76 -0.40 -0.79
CA SER A 185 -2.89 0.55 -0.10
C SER A 185 -3.16 1.96 -0.61
N SER A 186 -3.46 2.89 0.30
CA SER A 186 -3.63 4.31 -0.05
C SER A 186 -2.31 5.01 -0.39
N SER A 187 -1.17 4.37 -0.11
CA SER A 187 0.16 4.79 -0.53
C SER A 187 0.70 3.98 -1.74
N PRO A 188 1.71 4.50 -2.45
CA PRO A 188 2.53 3.69 -3.33
C PRO A 188 3.33 2.61 -2.60
N GLN A 189 3.94 1.70 -3.36
CA GLN A 189 4.82 0.67 -2.83
C GLN A 189 6.04 1.28 -2.14
N ILE A 190 6.24 0.96 -0.87
CA ILE A 190 7.45 1.34 -0.14
C ILE A 190 8.60 0.45 -0.63
N ARG A 191 9.55 1.08 -1.32
CA ARG A 191 10.66 0.42 -2.02
C ARG A 191 12.01 0.78 -1.43
N TYR A 192 12.13 1.93 -0.75
CA TYR A 192 13.41 2.43 -0.27
C TYR A 192 13.33 2.86 1.20
N PRO A 193 14.44 2.74 1.93
CA PRO A 193 14.51 3.06 3.34
C PRO A 193 14.40 4.56 3.60
N ASP A 194 13.92 4.92 4.79
CA ASP A 194 13.92 6.30 5.26
C ASP A 194 15.16 6.59 6.11
N TYR A 195 15.71 7.80 5.97
CA TYR A 195 16.85 8.29 6.75
C TYR A 195 16.59 9.67 7.36
N TYR A 196 15.33 10.10 7.42
CA TYR A 196 14.93 11.44 7.83
C TYR A 196 14.00 11.45 9.05
N GLY A 197 13.74 10.29 9.66
CA GLY A 197 13.10 10.18 10.97
C GLY A 197 12.13 9.02 11.13
N ILE A 198 11.84 8.29 10.05
CA ILE A 198 10.94 7.13 10.06
C ILE A 198 11.77 5.84 10.17
N ASP A 199 11.35 4.94 11.06
CA ASP A 199 12.04 3.66 11.32
C ASP A 199 11.79 2.63 10.20
N MET A 200 12.49 2.80 9.08
CA MET A 200 12.46 1.94 7.90
C MET A 200 13.86 1.89 7.27
N SER A 201 14.86 1.33 7.96
CA SER A 201 16.28 1.43 7.52
C SER A 201 16.77 0.28 6.63
N HIS A 202 16.12 -0.87 6.66
CA HIS A 202 16.60 -2.12 6.05
C HIS A 202 15.77 -2.50 4.82
N VAL A 203 16.42 -2.66 3.67
CA VAL A 203 15.74 -2.90 2.38
C VAL A 203 15.08 -4.28 2.35
N GLU A 204 15.71 -5.28 2.95
CA GLU A 204 15.27 -6.67 3.05
C GLU A 204 13.98 -6.84 3.86
N GLU A 205 13.64 -5.88 4.70
CA GLU A 205 12.40 -5.90 5.45
C GLU A 205 11.19 -5.56 4.58
N PHE A 206 11.38 -4.84 3.46
CA PHE A 206 10.28 -4.40 2.61
C PHE A 206 9.77 -5.53 1.72
N ILE A 207 8.47 -5.80 1.77
CA ILE A 207 7.86 -6.86 0.95
C ILE A 207 7.99 -6.54 -0.55
N ALA A 208 7.97 -5.27 -0.95
CA ALA A 208 8.17 -4.87 -2.35
C ALA A 208 9.61 -5.14 -2.84
N PHE A 209 10.61 -4.91 -1.98
CA PHE A 209 12.00 -5.24 -2.30
C PHE A 209 12.19 -6.75 -2.41
N ARG A 210 11.72 -7.53 -1.43
CA ARG A 210 11.80 -9.00 -1.48
C ARG A 210 11.09 -9.57 -2.71
N ALA A 211 9.92 -9.03 -3.08
CA ALA A 211 9.21 -9.43 -4.29
C ALA A 211 10.00 -9.12 -5.57
N ALA A 212 10.66 -7.96 -5.65
CA ALA A 212 11.51 -7.63 -6.79
C ALA A 212 12.73 -8.55 -6.89
N ILE A 213 13.38 -8.88 -5.77
CA ILE A 213 14.49 -9.85 -5.73
C ILE A 213 14.03 -11.24 -6.20
N GLU A 214 12.90 -11.73 -5.69
CA GLU A 214 12.38 -13.04 -6.10
C GLU A 214 11.96 -13.04 -7.58
N LEU A 215 11.40 -11.94 -8.09
CA LEU A 215 11.14 -11.81 -9.54
C LEU A 215 12.42 -11.85 -10.37
N LEU A 216 13.52 -11.24 -9.92
CA LEU A 216 14.80 -11.33 -10.62
C LEU A 216 15.29 -12.79 -10.69
N LYS A 217 15.16 -13.55 -9.60
CA LYS A 217 15.50 -14.97 -9.57
C LYS A 217 14.60 -15.82 -10.48
N ASP A 218 13.29 -15.66 -10.36
CA ASP A 218 12.32 -16.40 -11.18
C ASP A 218 12.53 -16.20 -12.69
N ASN A 219 13.07 -15.05 -13.09
CA ASN A 219 13.31 -14.69 -14.50
C ASN A 219 14.76 -14.92 -14.96
N GLY A 220 15.65 -15.49 -14.14
CA GLY A 220 17.06 -15.69 -14.48
C GLY A 220 17.86 -14.40 -14.66
N LEU A 221 17.45 -13.33 -13.97
CA LEU A 221 18.02 -11.97 -14.04
C LEU A 221 18.88 -11.62 -12.82
N GLU A 222 19.37 -12.61 -12.07
CA GLU A 222 20.19 -12.43 -10.86
C GLU A 222 21.46 -11.61 -11.13
N SER A 223 21.97 -11.64 -12.36
CA SER A 223 23.09 -10.79 -12.77
C SER A 223 22.84 -9.28 -12.57
N ILE A 224 21.57 -8.84 -12.53
CA ILE A 224 21.20 -7.46 -12.20
C ILE A 224 21.50 -7.17 -10.73
N ILE A 225 21.27 -8.11 -9.83
CA ILE A 225 21.56 -7.98 -8.38
C ILE A 225 23.06 -7.79 -8.20
N ASP A 226 23.86 -8.70 -8.77
CA ASP A 226 25.32 -8.68 -8.67
C ASP A 226 25.91 -7.38 -9.30
N LYS A 227 25.40 -6.94 -10.47
CA LYS A 227 25.81 -5.67 -11.10
C LYS A 227 25.42 -4.44 -10.28
N THR A 228 24.22 -4.45 -9.69
CA THR A 228 23.76 -3.35 -8.83
C THR A 228 24.66 -3.22 -7.61
N TYR A 229 25.05 -4.35 -7.00
CA TYR A 229 25.98 -4.38 -5.88
C TYR A 229 27.32 -3.73 -6.24
N LEU A 230 27.93 -4.13 -7.35
CA LEU A 230 29.21 -3.55 -7.81
C LEU A 230 29.11 -2.04 -8.02
N LYS A 231 28.04 -1.57 -8.66
CA LYS A 231 27.79 -0.14 -8.84
C LYS A 231 27.60 0.58 -7.52
N CYS A 232 26.88 0.00 -6.55
CA CYS A 232 26.76 0.57 -5.21
C CYS A 232 28.12 0.66 -4.52
N LYS A 233 28.99 -0.36 -4.62
CA LYS A 233 30.35 -0.35 -4.06
C LYS A 233 31.21 0.75 -4.66
N GLU A 234 31.15 0.96 -5.97
CA GLU A 234 31.84 2.07 -6.65
C GLU A 234 31.44 3.45 -6.12
N GLN A 235 30.20 3.61 -5.61
CA GLN A 235 29.74 4.87 -5.01
C GLN A 235 30.36 5.13 -3.62
N GLN A 236 30.93 4.13 -2.93
CA GLN A 236 31.50 4.33 -1.58
C GLN A 236 32.71 5.27 -1.60
N GLU A 237 33.52 5.18 -2.66
CA GLU A 237 34.73 5.99 -2.88
C GLU A 237 34.43 7.37 -3.48
N ARG A 238 33.19 7.61 -3.93
CA ARG A 238 32.80 8.89 -4.53
C ARG A 238 32.34 9.91 -3.48
N PRO A 239 32.52 11.22 -3.76
CA PRO A 239 31.88 12.28 -2.98
C PRO A 239 30.37 12.04 -2.93
N LYS A 240 29.76 12.26 -1.76
CA LYS A 240 28.31 12.02 -1.57
C LYS A 240 27.48 12.87 -2.54
N GLU A 241 27.97 14.05 -2.89
CA GLU A 241 27.36 15.02 -3.83
C GLU A 241 27.19 14.44 -5.24
N GLU A 242 27.99 13.45 -5.63
CA GLU A 242 27.93 12.77 -6.92
C GLU A 242 27.23 11.41 -6.84
N ALA A 243 26.71 11.04 -5.66
CA ALA A 243 26.13 9.73 -5.43
C ALA A 243 24.86 9.52 -6.26
N VAL A 244 24.79 8.39 -6.96
CA VAL A 244 23.61 7.94 -7.71
C VAL A 244 22.98 6.75 -7.01
N ASN A 245 21.65 6.74 -6.86
CA ASN A 245 20.93 5.59 -6.29
C ASN A 245 20.83 4.47 -7.34
N HIS A 246 21.72 3.47 -7.24
CA HIS A 246 21.72 2.32 -8.13
C HIS A 246 20.70 1.24 -7.73
N VAL A 247 20.15 1.29 -6.51
CA VAL A 247 19.13 0.34 -6.04
C VAL A 247 17.86 0.40 -6.91
N LYS A 248 17.62 1.52 -7.60
CA LYS A 248 16.54 1.65 -8.60
C LYS A 248 16.64 0.60 -9.72
N GLU A 249 17.83 0.07 -10.01
CA GLU A 249 18.05 -0.95 -11.03
C GLU A 249 17.38 -2.28 -10.69
N ILE A 250 17.17 -2.59 -9.39
CA ILE A 250 16.46 -3.80 -8.93
C ILE A 250 15.00 -3.80 -9.40
N TYR A 251 14.36 -2.63 -9.40
CA TYR A 251 12.95 -2.49 -9.76
C TYR A 251 12.72 -2.25 -11.25
N ARG A 252 13.73 -1.73 -11.97
CA ARG A 252 13.62 -1.29 -13.36
C ARG A 252 13.04 -2.33 -14.34
N PRO A 253 13.31 -3.65 -14.20
CA PRO A 253 12.76 -4.65 -15.11
C PRO A 253 11.25 -4.90 -14.98
N PHE A 254 10.61 -4.42 -13.92
CA PHE A 254 9.24 -4.80 -13.57
C PHE A 254 8.31 -3.59 -13.46
N THR A 255 7.05 -3.78 -13.84
CA THR A 255 5.99 -2.82 -13.53
C THR A 255 5.58 -2.91 -12.05
N ALA A 256 4.88 -1.88 -11.55
CA ALA A 256 4.36 -1.92 -10.19
C ALA A 256 3.35 -3.06 -10.00
N GLU A 257 2.57 -3.38 -11.03
CA GLU A 257 1.60 -4.47 -11.05
C GLU A 257 2.30 -5.83 -10.91
N GLN A 258 3.36 -6.09 -11.68
CA GLN A 258 4.11 -7.35 -11.58
C GLN A 258 4.71 -7.55 -10.18
N ILE A 259 5.24 -6.49 -9.58
CA ILE A 259 5.70 -6.54 -8.18
C ILE A 259 4.52 -6.82 -7.25
N SER A 260 3.37 -6.17 -7.43
CA SER A 260 2.18 -6.38 -6.60
C SER A 260 1.64 -7.80 -6.69
N GLU A 261 1.65 -8.40 -7.87
CA GLU A 261 1.26 -9.80 -8.11
C GLU A 261 2.20 -10.76 -7.38
N LYS A 262 3.53 -10.55 -7.48
CA LYS A 262 4.50 -11.34 -6.71
C LYS A 262 4.30 -11.17 -5.21
N MET A 263 4.04 -9.95 -4.75
CA MET A 263 3.75 -9.68 -3.34
C MET A 263 2.49 -10.42 -2.87
N ALA A 264 1.44 -10.48 -3.68
CA ALA A 264 0.22 -11.22 -3.36
C ALA A 264 0.51 -12.72 -3.17
N VAL A 265 1.30 -13.32 -4.07
CA VAL A 265 1.78 -14.71 -3.93
C VAL A 265 2.59 -14.89 -2.65
N MET A 266 3.51 -13.97 -2.36
CA MET A 266 4.35 -14.03 -1.16
C MET A 266 3.60 -13.75 0.15
N LEU A 267 2.43 -13.11 0.10
CA LEU A 267 1.60 -12.84 1.26
C LEU A 267 0.51 -13.92 1.48
N HIS A 268 0.29 -14.77 0.48
CA HIS A 268 -0.60 -15.92 0.59
C HIS A 268 0.00 -16.96 1.57
N ALA A 269 -0.59 -17.05 2.76
CA ALA A 269 -0.28 -18.11 3.71
C ALA A 269 -0.92 -19.43 3.26
N GLN A 270 -0.34 -20.58 3.60
CA GLN A 270 -0.87 -21.90 3.20
C GLN A 270 -2.30 -22.17 3.68
N GLU A 271 -2.72 -21.50 4.76
CA GLU A 271 -4.04 -21.67 5.38
C GLU A 271 -5.13 -20.79 4.75
N VAL A 272 -4.76 -19.73 4.04
CA VAL A 272 -5.70 -18.80 3.40
C VAL A 272 -6.21 -19.44 2.12
N LYS A 273 -7.54 -19.51 1.94
CA LYS A 273 -8.16 -20.13 0.77
C LYS A 273 -8.57 -19.12 -0.30
N ALA A 274 -8.93 -17.91 0.10
CA ALA A 274 -9.36 -16.87 -0.83
C ALA A 274 -8.20 -16.39 -1.71
N ASP A 275 -8.50 -16.10 -2.97
CA ASP A 275 -7.55 -15.44 -3.86
C ASP A 275 -7.16 -14.06 -3.31
N ILE A 276 -5.88 -13.70 -3.43
CA ILE A 276 -5.37 -12.42 -2.94
C ILE A 276 -4.94 -11.54 -4.10
N ALA A 277 -5.40 -10.29 -4.11
CA ALA A 277 -4.88 -9.24 -4.98
C ALA A 277 -4.47 -8.02 -4.15
N ILE A 278 -3.49 -7.28 -4.63
CA ILE A 278 -3.02 -6.05 -3.98
C ILE A 278 -3.09 -4.90 -4.97
N VAL A 279 -3.74 -3.82 -4.57
CA VAL A 279 -3.85 -2.57 -5.31
C VAL A 279 -3.07 -1.50 -4.56
N TYR A 280 -2.17 -0.80 -5.25
CA TYR A 280 -1.44 0.34 -4.69
C TYR A 280 -1.91 1.64 -5.32
N GLN A 281 -1.81 2.72 -4.54
CA GLN A 281 -1.82 4.07 -5.09
C GLN A 281 -0.60 4.29 -6.00
N THR A 282 -0.77 5.11 -7.03
CA THR A 282 0.33 5.49 -7.92
C THR A 282 1.11 6.65 -7.34
N LEU A 283 2.38 6.80 -7.75
CA LEU A 283 3.17 7.99 -7.40
C LEU A 283 2.49 9.28 -7.88
N GLU A 284 1.90 9.26 -9.07
CA GLU A 284 1.17 10.41 -9.62
C GLU A 284 -0.05 10.75 -8.77
N GLY A 285 -0.86 9.75 -8.39
CA GLY A 285 -2.04 9.97 -7.57
C GLY A 285 -1.71 10.44 -6.15
N LEU A 286 -0.57 10.02 -5.61
CA LEU A 286 -0.03 10.58 -4.36
C LEU A 286 0.26 12.08 -4.50
N HIS A 287 1.01 12.48 -5.53
CA HIS A 287 1.37 13.88 -5.75
C HIS A 287 0.16 14.74 -6.10
N HIS A 288 -0.86 14.16 -6.75
CA HIS A 288 -2.13 14.83 -6.99
C HIS A 288 -2.92 15.05 -5.69
N ALA A 289 -2.93 14.07 -4.79
CA ALA A 289 -3.62 14.19 -3.50
C ALA A 289 -2.89 15.14 -2.54
N CYS A 290 -1.56 15.11 -2.51
CA CYS A 290 -0.71 15.82 -1.55
C CYS A 290 0.25 16.79 -2.24
N PRO A 291 -0.23 17.81 -2.98
CA PRO A 291 0.62 18.64 -3.85
C PRO A 291 1.67 19.46 -3.08
N ASP A 292 1.36 19.82 -1.84
CA ASP A 292 2.24 20.62 -0.98
C ASP A 292 3.27 19.76 -0.21
N HIS A 293 3.31 18.44 -0.43
CA HIS A 293 4.24 17.52 0.24
C HIS A 293 4.95 16.60 -0.78
N PRO A 294 5.80 17.14 -1.67
CA PRO A 294 6.32 16.42 -2.83
C PRO A 294 7.43 15.40 -2.51
N GLY A 295 7.80 15.21 -1.25
CA GLY A 295 8.83 14.27 -0.83
C GLY A 295 8.35 12.82 -0.88
N ASP A 296 8.94 12.01 -1.77
CA ASP A 296 8.50 10.65 -2.09
C ASP A 296 9.63 9.61 -2.12
N TRP A 297 10.78 9.89 -1.49
CA TRP A 297 12.02 9.12 -1.66
C TRP A 297 11.90 7.63 -1.27
N TYR A 298 11.07 7.26 -0.31
CA TYR A 298 10.78 5.86 0.06
C TYR A 298 9.97 5.10 -1.01
N PHE A 299 9.33 5.82 -1.94
CA PHE A 299 8.62 5.24 -3.08
C PHE A 299 9.43 5.34 -4.38
N SER A 300 10.02 6.50 -4.64
CA SER A 300 10.67 6.86 -5.91
C SER A 300 12.18 6.56 -5.95
N GLY A 301 12.81 6.48 -4.78
CA GLY A 301 14.26 6.37 -4.61
C GLY A 301 14.99 7.69 -4.85
N ASN A 302 14.27 8.80 -5.02
CA ASN A 302 14.83 10.13 -5.28
C ASN A 302 15.04 10.88 -3.96
N TYR A 303 16.14 10.61 -3.27
CA TYR A 303 16.44 11.24 -1.99
C TYR A 303 16.68 12.75 -2.14
N PRO A 304 16.12 13.59 -1.24
CA PRO A 304 16.29 15.04 -1.29
C PRO A 304 17.69 15.50 -0.88
N THR A 305 18.50 14.61 -0.27
CA THR A 305 19.87 14.93 0.13
C THR A 305 20.88 13.92 -0.42
N PRO A 306 22.11 14.37 -0.76
CA PRO A 306 23.20 13.48 -1.16
C PRO A 306 23.51 12.39 -0.11
N GLY A 307 23.35 12.73 1.18
CA GLY A 307 23.50 11.78 2.27
C GLY A 307 22.49 10.64 2.23
N GLY A 308 21.22 10.93 1.90
CA GLY A 308 20.19 9.90 1.73
C GLY A 308 20.53 8.93 0.59
N THR A 309 20.98 9.46 -0.55
CA THR A 309 21.43 8.64 -1.70
C THR A 309 22.61 7.76 -1.34
N LYS A 310 23.60 8.27 -0.59
CA LYS A 310 24.71 7.45 -0.11
C LYS A 310 24.23 6.32 0.82
N ARG A 311 23.30 6.63 1.72
CA ARG A 311 22.79 5.67 2.71
C ARG A 311 22.00 4.52 2.07
N VAL A 312 21.19 4.78 1.04
CA VAL A 312 20.44 3.70 0.35
C VAL A 312 21.36 2.74 -0.40
N ASN A 313 22.44 3.23 -1.03
CA ASN A 313 23.44 2.35 -1.64
C ASN A 313 24.14 1.49 -0.58
N ASN A 314 24.48 2.07 0.58
CA ASN A 314 25.05 1.31 1.70
C ASN A 314 24.08 0.25 2.23
N ALA A 315 22.79 0.57 2.39
CA ALA A 315 21.81 -0.43 2.83
C ALA A 315 21.69 -1.60 1.86
N PHE A 316 21.80 -1.36 0.55
CA PHE A 316 21.82 -2.45 -0.44
C PHE A 316 23.12 -3.27 -0.38
N ILE A 317 24.27 -2.64 -0.14
CA ILE A 317 25.54 -3.33 0.10
C ILE A 317 25.43 -4.23 1.33
N ASP A 318 24.90 -3.69 2.44
CA ASP A 318 24.71 -4.42 3.69
C ASP A 318 23.80 -5.63 3.49
N TYR A 319 22.67 -5.45 2.78
CA TYR A 319 21.80 -6.55 2.37
C TYR A 319 22.55 -7.61 1.54
N TYR A 320 23.30 -7.17 0.53
CA TYR A 320 23.98 -8.10 -0.37
C TYR A 320 25.03 -8.95 0.37
N GLU A 321 25.87 -8.30 1.17
CA GLU A 321 26.98 -8.92 1.90
C GLU A 321 26.49 -9.78 3.07
N ASN A 322 25.43 -9.36 3.78
CA ASN A 322 24.98 -10.04 5.01
C ASN A 322 23.80 -10.98 4.81
N GLU A 323 22.96 -10.80 3.79
CA GLU A 323 21.76 -11.61 3.60
C GLU A 323 21.80 -12.36 2.28
N TYR A 324 22.00 -11.67 1.14
CA TYR A 324 21.89 -12.29 -0.18
C TYR A 324 22.93 -13.38 -0.43
N ILE A 325 24.21 -13.11 -0.18
CA ILE A 325 25.30 -14.09 -0.39
C ILE A 325 25.09 -15.36 0.43
N LYS A 326 24.51 -15.27 1.64
CA LYS A 326 24.24 -16.44 2.49
C LYS A 326 23.15 -17.35 1.94
N THR A 327 22.30 -16.83 1.04
CA THR A 327 21.17 -17.55 0.44
C THR A 327 21.45 -18.06 -0.98
N LYS A 328 22.63 -17.76 -1.54
CA LYS A 328 23.07 -18.16 -2.87
C LYS A 328 23.71 -19.55 -2.84
#